data_AF-A0A969HFT2-F1
#
_entry.id   AF-A0A969HFT2-F1
#
_cell.length_a   1.000
_cell.length_b   1.000
_cell.length_c   1.000
_cell.angle_alpha   90.00
_cell.angle_beta   90.00
_cell.angle_gamma   90.00
#
_symmetry.space_group_name_H-M   'P 1'
#
loop_
_entity.id
_entity.type
_entity.pdbx_description
1 polymer ?
#
loop_
_entity_poly.entity_id
_entity_poly.type
_entity_poly.pdbx_seq_one_letter_code
_entity_poly.pdbx_strand_id
1 'polypeptide(L)' 'YTLTLRDGAPRGEYRLLVGMYDPATGQRLPATVNGQPQPDNAIELTTLTLDH' A
#
# COMPACT_ATOMS: atom_id res chain seq x y z
N TYR A 1 13.41 -9.96 2.02
CA TYR A 1 12.11 -10.03 1.33
C TYR A 1 12.19 -9.20 0.06
N THR A 2 11.56 -9.66 -1.03
CA THR A 2 11.59 -8.97 -2.33
C THR A 2 10.16 -8.85 -2.85
N LEU A 3 9.79 -7.66 -3.31
CA LEU A 3 8.55 -7.41 -4.05
C LEU A 3 8.95 -7.22 -5.52
N THR A 4 8.44 -8.10 -6.39
CA THR A 4 8.70 -8.05 -7.82
C THR A 4 7.51 -7.41 -8.53
N LEU A 5 7.79 -6.39 -9.34
CA LEU A 5 6.80 -5.83 -10.27
C LEU A 5 6.73 -6.67 -11.54
N ARG A 6 5.57 -6.70 -12.18
CA ARG A 6 5.44 -7.40 -13.48
C ARG A 6 6.25 -6.67 -14.55
N ASP A 7 6.81 -7.43 -15.47
CA ASP A 7 7.43 -6.88 -16.68
C ASP A 7 6.40 -6.04 -17.45
N GLY A 8 6.80 -4.83 -17.83
CA GLY A 8 5.92 -3.86 -18.50
C GLY A 8 4.99 -3.08 -17.57
N ALA A 9 5.24 -3.08 -16.25
CA ALA A 9 4.58 -2.14 -15.35
C ALA A 9 4.76 -0.70 -15.86
N PRO A 10 3.69 0.13 -15.91
CA PRO A 10 3.78 1.50 -16.41
C PRO A 10 4.84 2.30 -15.66
N ARG A 11 5.58 3.14 -16.37
CA ARG A 11 6.51 4.08 -15.73
C ARG A 11 5.75 5.08 -14.85
N GLY A 12 6.40 5.54 -13.80
CA GLY A 12 5.86 6.55 -12.89
C GLY A 12 6.06 6.23 -11.41
N GLU A 13 5.33 6.94 -10.57
CA GLU A 13 5.41 6.81 -9.12
C GLU A 13 4.46 5.73 -8.60
N TYR A 14 4.97 4.91 -7.70
CA TYR A 14 4.25 3.84 -7.02
C TYR A 14 4.34 4.04 -5.51
N ARG A 15 3.20 4.04 -4.83
CA ARG A 15 3.13 4.07 -3.37
C ARG A 15 3.03 2.65 -2.84
N LEU A 16 3.97 2.25 -1.99
CA LEU A 16 3.90 0.97 -1.28
C LEU A 16 3.08 1.14 0.00
N LEU A 17 1.90 0.53 0.03
CA LEU A 17 0.96 0.63 1.13
C LEU A 17 0.84 -0.70 1.90
N VAL A 18 0.67 -0.62 3.22
CA VAL A 18 0.32 -1.76 4.09
C VAL A 18 -1.02 -1.49 4.75
N GLY A 19 -1.91 -2.47 4.75
CA GLY A 19 -3.14 -2.42 5.53
C GLY A 19 -3.58 -3.80 5.96
N MET A 20 -4.38 -3.83 7.01
CA MET A 20 -4.86 -5.06 7.63
C MET A 20 -6.27 -5.37 7.16
N TYR A 21 -6.60 -6.66 7.17
CA TYR A 21 -7.92 -7.14 6.80
C TYR A 21 -8.48 -8.00 7.93
N ASP A 22 -9.79 -7.97 8.10
CA ASP A 22 -10.51 -8.99 8.84
C ASP A 22 -10.44 -10.31 8.04
N PRO A 23 -9.84 -11.39 8.58
CA PRO A 23 -9.68 -12.64 7.85
C PRO A 23 -11.00 -13.39 7.60
N ALA A 24 -12.06 -13.12 8.37
CA ALA A 24 -13.36 -13.77 8.20
C ALA A 24 -14.18 -13.14 7.06
N THR A 25 -14.07 -11.83 6.87
CA THR A 25 -14.88 -11.08 5.91
C THR A 25 -14.10 -10.58 4.69
N GLY A 26 -12.77 -10.54 4.79
CA GLY A 26 -11.90 -9.92 3.79
C GLY A 26 -12.02 -8.39 3.74
N GLN A 27 -12.70 -7.76 4.70
CA GLN A 27 -12.85 -6.30 4.75
C GLN A 27 -11.56 -5.65 5.26
N ARG A 28 -11.21 -4.51 4.65
CA ARG A 28 -10.05 -3.71 5.07
C ARG A 28 -10.36 -2.99 6.37
N LEU A 29 -9.50 -3.17 7.38
CA LEU A 29 -9.65 -2.50 8.67
C LEU A 29 -9.20 -1.03 8.56
N PRO A 30 -9.80 -0.11 9.35
CA PRO A 30 -9.32 1.26 9.46
C PRO A 30 -7.85 1.32 9.91
N ALA A 31 -7.06 2.18 9.28
CA ALA A 31 -5.72 2.52 9.76
C ALA A 31 -5.73 3.93 10.33
N THR A 32 -5.14 4.10 11.51
CA THR A 32 -5.01 5.40 12.18
C THR A 32 -3.58 5.63 12.64
N VAL A 33 -3.15 6.89 12.61
CA VAL A 33 -1.89 7.36 13.19
C VAL A 33 -2.23 8.51 14.13
N ASN A 34 -1.87 8.38 15.41
CA ASN A 34 -2.22 9.35 16.45
C ASN A 34 -3.73 9.67 16.50
N GLY A 35 -4.57 8.64 16.29
CA GLY A 35 -6.02 8.76 16.27
C GLY A 35 -6.61 9.37 14.99
N GLN A 36 -5.78 9.79 14.02
CA GLN A 36 -6.23 10.34 12.74
C GLN A 36 -6.32 9.24 11.68
N PRO A 37 -7.45 9.12 10.95
CA PRO A 37 -7.60 8.13 9.89
C PRO A 37 -6.62 8.40 8.76
N GLN A 38 -6.11 7.31 8.16
CA GLN A 38 -5.18 7.39 7.04
C GLN A 38 -5.90 7.14 5.71
N PRO A 39 -5.43 7.76 4.62
CA PRO A 39 -5.92 7.47 3.27
C PRO A 39 -5.90 5.97 2.97
N ASP A 40 -6.87 5.52 2.18
CA ASP A 40 -7.06 4.13 1.78
C ASP A 40 -7.32 3.16 2.95
N ASN A 41 -7.29 3.60 4.21
CA ASN A 41 -7.11 2.79 5.42
C ASN A 41 -5.76 2.05 5.44
N ALA A 42 -4.70 2.65 4.89
CA ALA A 42 -3.35 2.07 4.82
C ALA A 42 -2.30 2.95 5.51
N ILE A 43 -1.16 2.35 5.85
CA ILE A 43 0.08 3.07 6.11
C ILE A 43 0.95 3.00 4.85
N GLU A 44 1.38 4.16 4.36
CA GLU A 44 2.41 4.20 3.31
C GLU A 44 3.78 3.91 3.92
N LEU A 45 4.48 2.93 3.34
CA LEU A 45 5.85 2.61 3.73
C LEU A 45 6.86 3.46 2.98
N THR A 46 6.66 3.62 1.67
CA THR A 46 7.57 4.35 0.80
C THR A 46 6.91 4.64 -0.55
N THR A 47 7.52 5.57 -1.29
CA THR A 47 7.24 5.81 -2.70
C THR A 47 8.44 5.37 -3.54
N LEU A 48 8.15 4.69 -4.64
CA LEU A 48 9.11 4.14 -5.59
C LEU A 48 8.91 4.82 -6.95
N THR A 49 10.00 5.13 -7.64
CA THR A 49 9.95 5.64 -9.02
C THR A 49 10.36 4.52 -9.98
N LEU A 50 9.53 4.26 -10.98
CA LEU A 50 9.82 3.34 -12.08
C LEU A 50 10.10 4.13 -13.35
N ASP A 51 11.38 4.26 -13.70
CA ASP A 51 11.85 5.09 -14.82
C ASP A 51 11.96 4.34 -16.17
N HIS A 52 11.96 3.01 -16.15
CA HIS A 52 12.32 2.17 -17.30
C HIS A 52 11.28 1.10 -17.62
#